data_AF-A0A1I3RN86-F1
#
_entry.id   AF-A0A1I3RN86-F1
#
_cell.length_a   1.000
_cell.length_b   1.000
_cell.length_c   1.000
_cell.angle_alpha   90.00
_cell.angle_beta   90.00
_cell.angle_gamma   90.00
#
_symmetry.space_group_name_H-M   'P 1'
#
loop_
_entity.id
_entity.type
_entity.pdbx_description
1 polymer ?
#
loop_
_entity_poly.entity_id
_entity_poly.type
_entity_poly.pdbx_seq_one_letter_code
_entity_poly.pdbx_strand_id
1 'polypeptide(L)' 'MTLQQRVRIHTEDDHERATQRIDEIAHAAAGSREEAELLALLEAVERWESHQDCWSDWL' A
#
# COMPACT_ATOMS: atom_id res chain seq x y z
N MET A 1 -0.40 -8.49 -20.74
CA MET A 1 -1.31 -7.51 -20.09
C MET A 1 -0.98 -7.47 -18.62
N THR A 2 -0.01 -6.65 -18.22
CA THR A 2 0.23 -6.41 -16.79
C THR A 2 -0.75 -5.33 -16.37
N LEU A 3 -1.88 -5.75 -15.79
CA LEU A 3 -2.74 -4.85 -15.04
C LEU A 3 -1.86 -4.24 -13.95
N GLN A 4 -1.38 -3.02 -14.15
CA GLN A 4 -0.96 -2.16 -13.05
C GLN A 4 -2.25 -1.86 -12.29
N GLN A 5 -2.64 -2.81 -11.45
CA GLN A 5 -3.76 -2.66 -10.56
C GLN A 5 -3.34 -1.54 -9.62
N ARG A 6 -3.85 -0.34 -9.86
CA ARG A 6 -3.68 0.80 -8.98
C ARG A 6 -4.20 0.36 -7.62
N VAL A 7 -3.28 0.01 -6.71
CA VAL A 7 -3.61 -0.32 -5.33
C VAL A 7 -4.29 0.91 -4.76
N ARG A 8 -5.53 0.76 -4.32
CA ARG A 8 -6.27 1.78 -3.60
C ARG A 8 -6.83 1.16 -2.35
N ILE A 9 -6.50 1.75 -1.22
CA ILE A 9 -7.01 1.38 0.08
C ILE A 9 -8.22 2.26 0.34
N HIS A 10 -9.37 1.62 0.57
CA HIS A 10 -10.63 2.30 0.84
C HIS A 10 -11.19 1.96 2.22
N THR A 11 -10.67 0.92 2.85
CA THR A 11 -11.15 0.37 4.12
C THR A 11 -9.98 -0.04 5.00
N GLU A 12 -10.23 -0.23 6.30
CA GLU A 12 -9.25 -0.78 7.23
C GLU A 12 -8.83 -2.21 6.83
N ASP A 13 -9.74 -3.04 6.31
CA ASP A 13 -9.41 -4.39 5.79
C ASP A 13 -8.44 -4.31 4.59
N ASP A 14 -8.68 -3.38 3.66
CA ASP A 14 -7.76 -3.16 2.54
C ASP A 14 -6.37 -2.72 3.03
N HIS A 15 -6.33 -1.93 4.11
CA HIS A 15 -5.09 -1.47 4.73
C HIS A 15 -4.34 -2.62 5.40
N GLU A 16 -5.02 -3.47 6.17
CA GLU A 16 -4.44 -4.67 6.78
C GLU A 16 -3.90 -5.63 5.71
N ARG A 17 -4.69 -5.88 4.66
CA ARG A 17 -4.27 -6.74 3.54
C ARG A 17 -3.09 -6.18 2.77
N ALA A 18 -3.06 -4.86 2.54
CA ALA A 18 -1.93 -4.20 1.90
C ALA A 18 -0.67 -4.32 2.76
N THR A 19 -0.79 -4.14 4.08
CA THR A 19 0.32 -4.25 5.03
C THR A 19 0.86 -5.68 5.12
N GLN A 20 -0.02 -6.67 5.17
CA GLN A 20 0.37 -8.08 5.13
C GLN A 20 1.10 -8.42 3.82
N ARG A 21 0.60 -7.89 2.69
CA ARG A 21 1.22 -8.11 1.39
C ARG A 21 2.60 -7.47 1.29
N ILE A 22 2.78 -6.27 1.86
CA ILE A 22 4.07 -5.59 1.97
C ILE A 22 5.07 -6.48 2.71
N ASP A 23 4.68 -7.08 3.84
CA ASP A 23 5.57 -7.98 4.62
C ASP A 23 5.98 -9.22 3.81
N GLU A 24 5.04 -9.84 3.10
CA GLU A 24 5.31 -11.01 2.24
C GLU A 24 6.35 -10.71 1.15
N ILE A 25 6.31 -9.51 0.56
CA ILE A 25 7.19 -9.11 -0.55
C ILE A 25 8.31 -8.15 -0.11
N ALA A 26 8.47 -7.92 1.19
CA ALA A 26 9.51 -7.01 1.73
C ALA A 26 10.92 -7.47 1.36
N HIS A 27 11.09 -8.76 1.10
CA HIS A 27 12.36 -9.39 0.71
C HIS A 27 12.48 -9.58 -0.82
N ALA A 28 11.62 -8.93 -1.61
CA ALA A 28 11.68 -8.98 -3.05
C ALA A 28 13.05 -8.54 -3.57
N ALA A 29 13.55 -9.23 -4.60
CA ALA A 29 14.81 -8.87 -5.21
C ALA A 29 14.70 -7.55 -5.97
N ALA A 30 15.73 -6.72 -5.86
CA ALA A 30 15.72 -5.39 -6.46
C ALA A 30 15.52 -5.44 -7.99
N GLY A 31 14.65 -4.56 -8.52
CA GLY A 31 14.25 -4.56 -9.93
C GLY A 31 13.28 -5.67 -10.34
N SER A 32 12.78 -6.47 -9.40
CA SER A 32 11.75 -7.48 -9.66
C SER A 32 10.36 -6.85 -9.72
N ARG A 33 9.42 -7.57 -10.33
CA ARG A 33 8.01 -7.14 -10.37
C ARG A 33 7.44 -6.94 -8.96
N GLU A 34 7.89 -7.74 -8.00
CA GLU A 34 7.51 -7.62 -6.59
C GLU A 34 8.02 -6.34 -5.93
N GLU A 35 9.19 -5.81 -6.31
CA GLU A 35 9.65 -4.49 -5.84
C GLU A 35 8.73 -3.36 -6.34
N ALA A 36 8.32 -3.43 -7.61
CA ALA A 36 7.36 -2.47 -8.17
C ALA A 36 5.98 -2.57 -7.48
N GLU A 37 5.55 -3.77 -7.09
CA GLU A 37 4.34 -3.99 -6.29
C GLU A 37 4.49 -3.44 -4.87
N LEU A 38 5.65 -3.66 -4.24
CA LEU A 38 5.98 -3.15 -2.91
C LEU A 38 5.92 -1.62 -2.86
N LEU A 39 6.57 -0.95 -3.81
CA LEU A 39 6.57 0.52 -3.89
C LEU A 39 5.15 1.07 -4.08
N ALA A 40 4.33 0.41 -4.91
CA ALA A 40 2.94 0.81 -5.12
C ALA A 40 2.05 0.59 -3.89
N LEU A 41 2.27 -0.48 -3.13
CA LEU A 41 1.55 -0.75 -1.88
C LEU A 41 1.94 0.25 -0.79
N LEU A 42 3.23 0.55 -0.64
CA LEU A 42 3.72 1.55 0.31
C LEU A 42 3.13 2.94 0.03
N GLU A 43 3.12 3.38 -1.23
CA GLU A 43 2.50 4.66 -1.64
C GLU A 43 0.99 4.69 -1.31
N ALA A 44 0.28 3.58 -1.56
CA ALA A 44 -1.14 3.49 -1.28
C ALA A 44 -1.45 3.54 0.23
N VAL A 45 -0.64 2.86 1.05
CA VAL A 45 -0.73 2.88 2.52
C VAL A 45 -0.46 4.28 3.05
N GLU A 46 0.67 4.91 2.68
CA GLU A 46 1.03 6.26 3.11
C GLU A 46 -0.07 7.27 2.75
N ARG A 47 -0.62 7.18 1.54
CA ARG A 47 -1.69 8.07 1.09
C ARG A 47 -3.00 7.87 1.84
N TRP A 48 -3.29 6.64 2.26
CA TRP A 48 -4.46 6.32 3.09
C TRP A 48 -4.28 6.84 4.51
N GLU A 49 -3.14 6.57 5.14
CA GLU A 49 -2.83 7.04 6.50
C GLU A 49 -2.83 8.58 6.56
N SER A 50 -2.22 9.25 5.57
CA SER A 50 -2.27 10.70 5.45
C SER A 50 -3.71 11.24 5.26
N HIS A 51 -4.58 10.48 4.57
CA HIS A 51 -6.00 10.83 4.51
C HIS A 51 -6.70 10.63 5.85
N GLN A 52 -6.40 9.58 6.62
CA GLN A 52 -7.00 9.34 7.93
C GLN A 52 -6.57 10.40 8.96
N ASP A 53 -5.31 10.81 8.95
CA ASP A 53 -4.76 11.83 9.85
C ASP A 53 -5.45 13.19 9.68
N CYS A 54 -5.84 13.54 8.45
CA CYS A 54 -6.56 14.79 8.14
C CYS A 54 -7.97 14.85 8.78
N TRP A 55 -8.54 13.72 9.20
CA TRP A 55 -9.81 13.67 9.94
C TRP A 55 -9.62 13.62 11.46
N SER A 56 -8.41 13.29 11.95
CA SER A 56 -8.06 13.24 13.38
C SER A 56 -7.58 14.59 13.93
N ASP A 57 -7.08 15.50 13.09
CA ASP A 57 -6.54 16.81 13.52
C ASP A 57 -7.62 17.85 13.95
N TRP A 58 -8.89 17.43 14.08
CA TRP A 58 -10.03 18.29 14.46
C TRP A 58 -10.65 17.96 15.83
N LEU A 59 -9.91 17.32 16.75
CA LEU A 59 -10.38 16.98 18.10
C LEU A 59 -9.51 17.57 19.22
#